data_AF-A0A2T2S677-F1
#
_entry.id   AF-A0A2T2S677-F1
#
_cell.length_a   1.000
_cell.length_b   1.000
_cell.length_c   1.000
_cell.angle_alpha   90.00
_cell.angle_beta   90.00
_cell.angle_gamma   90.00
#
_symmetry.space_group_name_H-M   'P 1'
#
loop_
_entity.id
_entity.type
_entity.pdbx_description
1 polymer ?
#
loop_
_entity_poly.entity_id
_entity_poly.type
_entity_poly.pdbx_seq_one_letter_code
_entity_poly.pdbx_strand_id
1 'polypeptide(L)'
;ALAASMSSGDAILHSAASIGLRDGIKPLLSAPMSDTRQRQWIRGLVVLISATAYYFAVFSEVGIVALLLGAYGGVAQIFPLVVAAFYWPRATGAGALSGLLTGIGVNTLFLVAPHLRPIPLHEGVYGLGANVAVFVGVSLCTAPHDRDRLAAYTALDRTASESAA
;
A
#
# COMPACT_ATOMS: atom_id res chain seq x y z
N ALA A 1 16.14 3.88 -26.53
CA ALA A 1 16.04 2.88 -25.44
C ALA A 1 16.58 3.43 -24.10
N LEU A 2 17.84 3.88 -24.04
CA LEU A 2 18.44 4.39 -22.79
C LEU A 2 17.69 5.60 -22.21
N ALA A 3 17.42 6.63 -23.01
CA ALA A 3 16.69 7.83 -22.56
C ALA A 3 15.29 7.49 -21.98
N ALA A 4 14.56 6.56 -22.61
CA ALA A 4 13.27 6.10 -22.13
C ALA A 4 13.37 5.34 -20.80
N SER A 5 14.39 4.50 -20.65
CA SER A 5 14.66 3.76 -19.41
C SER A 5 15.05 4.71 -18.26
N MET A 6 15.89 5.70 -18.55
CA MET A 6 16.30 6.72 -17.57
C MET A 6 15.13 7.60 -17.12
N SER A 7 14.27 8.04 -18.04
CA SER A 7 13.09 8.85 -17.69
C SER A 7 12.05 8.06 -16.89
N SER A 8 11.81 6.80 -17.25
CA SER A 8 10.89 5.92 -16.50
C SER A 8 11.45 5.61 -15.11
N GLY A 9 12.75 5.32 -15.01
CA GLY A 9 13.45 5.06 -13.76
C GLY A 9 13.40 6.27 -12.83
N ASP A 10 13.67 7.48 -13.33
CA ASP A 10 13.58 8.72 -12.55
C ASP A 10 12.16 8.95 -12.01
N ALA A 11 11.14 8.77 -12.85
CA ALA A 11 9.75 8.91 -12.43
C ALA A 11 9.36 7.91 -11.34
N ILE A 12 9.82 6.66 -11.42
CA ILE A 12 9.56 5.63 -10.40
C ILE A 12 10.28 5.97 -9.09
N LEU A 13 11.57 6.31 -9.14
CA LEU A 13 12.36 6.67 -7.97
C LEU A 13 11.79 7.90 -7.26
N HIS A 14 11.43 8.93 -8.03
CA HIS A 14 10.84 10.14 -7.48
C HIS A 14 9.48 9.87 -6.84
N SER A 15 8.61 9.12 -7.54
CA SER A 15 7.30 8.71 -7.01
C SER A 15 7.44 7.94 -5.70
N ALA A 16 8.30 6.92 -5.67
CA ALA A 16 8.55 6.09 -4.49
C ALA A 16 9.07 6.91 -3.31
N ALA A 17 10.04 7.80 -3.55
CA ALA A 17 10.58 8.68 -2.51
C ALA A 17 9.55 9.70 -1.99
N SER A 18 8.73 10.27 -2.89
CA SER A 18 7.69 11.23 -2.54
C SER A 18 6.58 10.59 -1.71
N ILE A 19 6.08 9.42 -2.13
CA ILE A 19 5.08 8.63 -1.40
C ILE A 19 5.66 8.20 -0.04
N GLY A 20 6.87 7.63 -0.02
CA GLY A 20 7.53 7.21 1.22
C GLY A 20 7.68 8.34 2.23
N LEU A 21 8.01 9.55 1.77
CA LEU A 21 8.07 10.72 2.65
C LEU A 21 6.68 11.18 3.10
N ARG A 22 5.75 11.40 2.17
CA ARG A 22 4.47 12.08 2.45
C ARG A 22 3.49 11.20 3.19
N ASP A 23 3.48 9.90 2.88
CA ASP A 23 2.49 8.95 3.38
C ASP A 23 3.08 8.04 4.47
N GLY A 24 4.40 7.82 4.45
CA GLY A 24 5.10 7.01 5.46
C GLY A 24 5.70 7.85 6.58
N ILE A 25 6.69 8.69 6.26
CA ILE A 25 7.53 9.36 7.26
C ILE A 25 6.81 10.57 7.90
N LYS A 26 6.20 11.43 7.08
CA LYS A 26 5.58 12.68 7.55
C LYS A 26 4.43 12.46 8.52
N PRO A 27 3.50 11.50 8.32
CA PRO A 27 2.40 11.27 9.27
C PRO A 27 2.88 10.70 10.60
N LEU A 28 4.04 10.04 10.63
CA LEU A 28 4.67 9.50 11.85
C LEU A 28 5.48 10.57 12.62
N LEU A 29 5.85 11.66 11.96
CA LEU A 29 6.55 12.79 12.57
C LEU A 29 5.53 13.85 12.99
N SER A 30 5.36 14.05 14.30
CA SER A 30 4.47 15.08 14.85
C SER A 30 4.91 16.54 14.59
N ALA A 31 6.02 16.74 13.88
CA ALA A 31 6.62 18.06 13.67
C ALA A 31 6.34 18.60 12.26
N PRO A 32 5.97 19.90 12.11
CA PRO A 32 5.82 20.51 10.80
C PRO A 32 7.14 20.48 10.03
N MET A 33 7.11 19.93 8.81
CA MET A 33 8.27 19.90 7.91
C MET A 33 8.17 21.00 6.86
N SER A 34 9.16 21.90 6.83
CA SER A 34 9.34 22.89 5.76
C SER A 34 9.59 22.23 4.40
N ASP A 35 9.25 22.91 3.32
CA ASP A 35 9.42 22.43 1.94
C ASP A 35 10.88 22.10 1.61
N THR A 36 11.82 22.92 2.11
CA THR A 36 13.26 22.67 1.96
C THR A 36 13.66 21.35 2.61
N ARG A 37 13.14 21.05 3.80
CA ARG A 37 13.43 19.80 4.52
C ARG A 37 12.77 18.62 3.80
N GLN A 38 11.53 18.76 3.33
CA GLN A 38 10.88 17.71 2.53
C GLN A 38 11.69 17.37 1.27
N ARG A 39 12.18 18.39 0.55
CA ARG A 39 13.03 18.18 -0.64
C ARG A 39 14.33 17.43 -0.32
N GLN A 40 14.96 17.74 0.80
CA GLN A 40 16.18 17.04 1.26
C GLN A 40 15.90 15.57 1.56
N TRP A 41 14.79 15.27 2.24
CA TRP A 41 14.37 13.89 2.51
C TRP A 41 14.07 13.10 1.24
N ILE A 42 13.33 13.69 0.28
CA ILE A 42 13.07 13.04 -1.01
C ILE A 42 14.39 12.73 -1.72
N ARG A 43 15.33 13.69 -1.78
CA ARG A 43 16.66 13.45 -2.38
C ARG A 43 17.41 12.32 -1.69
N GLY A 44 17.39 12.28 -0.36
CA GLY A 44 18.01 11.19 0.42
C GLY A 44 17.37 9.83 0.13
N LEU A 45 16.03 9.76 0.09
CA LEU A 45 15.31 8.54 -0.23
C LEU A 45 15.56 8.07 -1.67
N VAL A 46 15.64 8.98 -2.65
CA VAL A 46 16.01 8.63 -4.03
C VAL A 46 17.38 7.96 -4.06
N VAL A 47 18.37 8.53 -3.38
CA VAL A 47 19.72 7.94 -3.31
C VAL A 47 19.67 6.56 -2.64
N LEU A 48 18.95 6.42 -1.53
CA LEU A 48 18.80 5.16 -0.81
C LEU A 48 18.17 4.07 -1.69
N ILE A 49 17.01 4.36 -2.31
CA ILE A 49 16.31 3.42 -3.19
C ILE A 49 17.18 3.05 -4.40
N SER A 50 17.88 4.03 -4.99
CA SER A 50 18.79 3.80 -6.11
C SER A 50 19.96 2.90 -5.72
N ALA A 51 20.54 3.10 -4.53
CA ALA A 51 21.61 2.25 -4.02
C ALA A 51 21.13 0.81 -3.79
N THR A 52 19.93 0.62 -3.23
CA THR A 52 19.31 -0.71 -3.08
C THR A 52 19.06 -1.37 -4.44
N ALA A 53 18.50 -0.62 -5.40
CA ALA A 53 18.26 -1.14 -6.75
C ALA A 53 19.58 -1.53 -7.45
N TYR A 54 20.62 -0.71 -7.34
CA TYR A 54 21.95 -1.00 -7.87
C TYR A 54 22.55 -2.26 -7.24
N TYR A 55 22.37 -2.45 -5.92
CA TYR A 55 22.81 -3.66 -5.25
C TYR A 55 22.17 -4.92 -5.85
N PHE A 56 20.85 -4.92 -6.01
CA PHE A 56 20.15 -6.06 -6.64
C PHE A 56 20.54 -6.24 -8.11
N ALA A 57 20.84 -5.16 -8.83
CA ALA A 57 21.22 -5.23 -10.24
C ALA A 57 22.63 -5.81 -10.46
N VAL A 58 23.58 -5.57 -9.55
CA VAL A 58 24.99 -5.92 -9.75
C VAL A 58 25.43 -7.14 -8.93
N PHE A 59 24.93 -7.28 -7.70
CA PHE A 59 25.45 -8.25 -6.74
C PHE A 59 24.48 -9.38 -6.40
N SER A 60 23.20 -9.26 -6.75
CA SER A 60 22.20 -10.28 -6.42
C SER A 60 22.05 -11.31 -7.54
N GLU A 61 21.91 -12.58 -7.15
CA GLU A 61 21.54 -13.67 -8.05
C GLU A 61 20.02 -13.81 -8.24
N VAL A 62 19.22 -12.98 -7.54
CA VAL A 62 17.76 -13.04 -7.63
C VAL A 62 17.30 -12.50 -8.99
N GLY A 63 16.65 -13.35 -9.77
CA GLY A 63 16.12 -12.96 -11.07
C GLY A 63 15.08 -11.85 -10.99
N ILE A 64 15.04 -10.98 -12.00
CA ILE A 64 14.10 -9.85 -12.08
C ILE A 64 12.63 -10.29 -11.95
N VAL A 65 12.28 -11.46 -12.48
CA VAL A 65 10.93 -12.04 -12.38
C VAL A 65 10.59 -12.37 -10.93
N ALA A 66 11.53 -12.90 -10.16
CA ALA A 66 11.31 -13.22 -8.74
C ALA A 66 11.17 -11.95 -7.89
N LEU A 67 12.00 -10.93 -8.15
CA LEU A 67 11.85 -9.61 -7.51
C LEU A 67 10.49 -8.98 -7.82
N LEU A 68 10.05 -9.08 -9.07
CA LEU A 68 8.76 -8.58 -9.53
C LEU A 68 7.59 -9.31 -8.86
N LEU A 69 7.62 -10.64 -8.83
CA LEU A 69 6.61 -11.47 -8.17
C LEU A 69 6.53 -11.18 -6.66
N GLY A 70 7.68 -11.09 -5.99
CA GLY A 70 7.74 -10.76 -4.57
C GLY A 70 7.16 -9.38 -4.27
N ALA A 71 7.50 -8.37 -5.07
CA ALA A 71 6.95 -7.02 -4.93
C ALA A 71 5.43 -7.00 -5.17
N TYR A 72 4.95 -7.63 -6.25
CA TYR A 72 3.52 -7.69 -6.55
C TYR A 72 2.72 -8.52 -5.54
N GLY A 73 3.32 -9.53 -4.89
CA GLY A 73 2.69 -10.27 -3.80
C GLY A 73 2.29 -9.36 -2.63
N GLY A 74 3.13 -8.37 -2.31
CA GLY A 74 2.83 -7.33 -1.34
C GLY A 74 1.80 -6.30 -1.85
N VAL A 75 1.98 -5.79 -3.07
CA VAL A 75 1.05 -4.80 -3.67
C VAL A 75 -0.37 -5.36 -3.79
N ALA A 76 -0.51 -6.65 -4.12
CA ALA A 76 -1.81 -7.32 -4.20
C ALA A 76 -2.61 -7.26 -2.89
N GLN A 77 -1.96 -7.08 -1.75
CA GLN A 77 -2.65 -6.98 -0.45
C GLN A 77 -3.48 -5.70 -0.31
N ILE A 78 -3.24 -4.68 -1.13
CA ILE A 78 -4.04 -3.45 -1.15
C ILE A 78 -5.38 -3.67 -1.86
N PHE A 79 -5.48 -4.69 -2.72
CA PHE A 79 -6.65 -4.95 -3.55
C PHE A 79 -7.98 -5.06 -2.77
N PRO A 80 -8.10 -5.87 -1.69
CA PRO A 80 -9.36 -5.99 -0.95
C PRO A 80 -9.83 -4.66 -0.37
N LEU A 81 -8.89 -3.82 0.08
CA LEU A 81 -9.19 -2.52 0.67
C LEU A 81 -9.75 -1.56 -0.39
N VAL A 82 -9.16 -1.55 -1.60
CA VAL A 82 -9.65 -0.73 -2.71
C VAL A 82 -11.06 -1.16 -3.12
N VAL A 83 -11.29 -2.46 -3.29
CA VAL A 83 -12.62 -2.98 -3.64
C VAL A 83 -13.64 -2.61 -2.56
N ALA A 84 -13.31 -2.80 -1.30
CA ALA A 84 -14.22 -2.49 -0.20
C ALA A 84 -14.49 -0.98 -0.05
N ALA A 85 -13.50 -0.13 -0.33
CA ALA A 85 -13.68 1.33 -0.28
C ALA A 85 -14.78 1.82 -1.25
N PHE A 86 -14.94 1.17 -2.41
CA PHE A 86 -15.95 1.54 -3.40
C PHE A 86 -17.28 0.78 -3.24
N TYR A 87 -17.23 -0.49 -2.84
CA TYR A 87 -18.40 -1.38 -2.92
C TYR A 87 -18.93 -1.86 -1.56
N TRP A 88 -18.20 -1.66 -0.46
CA TRP A 88 -18.59 -2.20 0.84
C TRP A 88 -18.75 -1.10 1.92
N PRO A 89 -19.97 -0.57 2.12
CA PRO A 89 -20.21 0.54 3.05
C PRO A 89 -19.99 0.19 4.53
N ARG A 90 -19.86 -1.10 4.85
CA ARG A 90 -19.56 -1.58 6.21
C ARG A 90 -18.06 -1.78 6.48
N ALA A 91 -17.19 -1.58 5.49
CA ALA A 91 -15.76 -1.69 5.69
C ALA A 91 -15.29 -0.75 6.81
N THR A 92 -14.42 -1.24 7.69
CA THR A 92 -13.91 -0.46 8.82
C THR A 92 -12.40 -0.29 8.71
N GLY A 93 -11.89 0.87 9.15
CA GLY A 93 -10.44 1.13 9.19
C GLY A 93 -9.67 0.10 10.04
N ALA A 94 -10.25 -0.37 11.14
CA ALA A 94 -9.66 -1.43 11.97
C ALA A 94 -9.56 -2.77 11.21
N GLY A 95 -10.60 -3.13 10.45
CA GLY A 95 -10.56 -4.31 9.58
C GLY A 95 -9.55 -4.17 8.46
N ALA A 96 -9.51 -3.01 7.79
CA ALA A 96 -8.57 -2.75 6.71
C ALA A 96 -7.12 -2.85 7.18
N LEU A 97 -6.78 -2.26 8.33
CA LEU A 97 -5.42 -2.31 8.88
C LEU A 97 -5.04 -3.72 9.34
N SER A 98 -5.91 -4.39 10.10
CA SER A 98 -5.64 -5.75 10.58
C SER A 98 -5.51 -6.75 9.43
N GLY A 99 -6.43 -6.72 8.46
CA GLY A 99 -6.37 -7.55 7.26
C GLY A 99 -5.10 -7.30 6.45
N LEU A 100 -4.74 -6.05 6.20
CA LEU A 100 -3.54 -5.70 5.45
C LEU A 100 -2.26 -6.20 6.16
N LEU A 101 -2.15 -5.99 7.48
CA LEU A 101 -1.00 -6.46 8.26
C LEU A 101 -0.91 -7.99 8.27
N THR A 102 -2.03 -8.68 8.45
CA THR A 102 -2.07 -10.15 8.37
C THR A 102 -1.68 -10.63 6.97
N GLY A 103 -2.21 -10.02 5.92
CA GLY A 103 -1.91 -10.39 4.53
C GLY A 103 -0.44 -10.23 4.18
N ILE A 104 0.15 -9.07 4.53
CA ILE A 104 1.58 -8.81 4.34
C ILE A 104 2.41 -9.79 5.16
N GLY A 105 2.02 -10.06 6.41
CA GLY A 105 2.72 -11.02 7.28
C GLY A 105 2.74 -12.43 6.70
N VAL A 106 1.58 -12.95 6.28
CA VAL A 106 1.45 -14.28 5.67
C VAL A 106 2.19 -14.37 4.34
N ASN A 107 2.07 -13.34 3.48
CA ASN A 107 2.84 -13.26 2.23
C ASN A 107 4.35 -13.32 2.51
N THR A 108 4.84 -12.54 3.47
CA THR A 108 6.26 -12.47 3.81
C THR A 108 6.76 -13.79 4.42
N LEU A 109 5.94 -14.42 5.26
CA LEU A 109 6.25 -15.73 5.83
C LEU A 109 6.47 -16.77 4.73
N PHE A 110 5.56 -16.88 3.77
CA PHE A 110 5.69 -17.87 2.70
C PHE A 110 6.73 -17.49 1.64
N LEU A 111 7.05 -16.20 1.49
CA LEU A 111 8.18 -15.74 0.68
C LEU A 111 9.51 -16.22 1.27
N VAL A 112 9.72 -16.03 2.58
CA VAL A 112 10.99 -16.38 3.27
C VAL A 112 11.08 -17.87 3.57
N ALA A 113 9.97 -18.52 3.88
CA ALA A 113 9.89 -19.95 4.21
C ALA A 113 9.01 -20.71 3.20
N PRO A 114 9.45 -20.88 1.94
CA PRO A 114 8.65 -21.49 0.89
C PRO A 114 8.30 -22.95 1.15
N HIS A 115 9.09 -23.66 1.95
CA HIS A 115 8.85 -25.05 2.35
C HIS A 115 7.61 -25.23 3.24
N LEU A 116 7.11 -24.16 3.86
CA LEU A 116 5.89 -24.19 4.67
C LEU A 116 4.61 -24.08 3.84
N ARG A 117 4.73 -23.82 2.53
CA ARG A 117 3.57 -23.67 1.64
C ARG A 117 2.83 -25.01 1.52
N PRO A 118 1.53 -25.07 1.85
CA PRO A 118 0.76 -26.32 1.75
C PRO A 118 0.63 -26.83 0.31
N ILE A 119 0.52 -25.90 -0.65
CA ILE A 119 0.32 -26.15 -2.08
C ILE A 119 1.30 -25.23 -2.85
N PRO A 120 1.81 -25.63 -4.03
CA PRO A 120 2.69 -24.80 -4.86
C PRO A 120 1.94 -23.62 -5.50
N LEU A 121 1.49 -22.67 -4.68
CA LEU A 121 0.89 -21.40 -5.07
C LEU A 121 1.84 -20.25 -4.72
N HIS A 122 1.64 -19.12 -5.41
CA HIS A 122 2.34 -17.88 -5.10
C HIS A 122 1.99 -17.40 -3.69
N GLU A 123 3.01 -16.98 -2.93
CA GLU A 123 2.92 -16.48 -1.55
C GLU A 123 1.85 -15.39 -1.37
N GLY A 124 1.71 -14.51 -2.36
CA GLY A 124 0.71 -13.44 -2.36
C GLY A 124 -0.74 -13.94 -2.32
N VAL A 125 -1.02 -15.14 -2.84
CA VAL A 125 -2.37 -15.74 -2.80
C VAL A 125 -2.76 -16.11 -1.37
N TYR A 126 -1.83 -16.71 -0.62
CA TYR A 126 -2.05 -17.01 0.78
C TYR A 126 -2.22 -15.74 1.61
N GLY A 127 -1.36 -14.74 1.36
CA GLY A 127 -1.50 -13.42 1.98
C GLY A 127 -2.87 -12.81 1.70
N LEU A 128 -3.33 -12.86 0.45
CA LEU A 128 -4.60 -12.29 0.03
C LEU A 128 -5.79 -13.00 0.69
N GLY A 129 -5.76 -14.33 0.76
CA GLY A 129 -6.80 -15.11 1.44
C GLY A 129 -6.90 -14.74 2.93
N ALA A 130 -5.75 -14.67 3.62
CA ALA A 130 -5.69 -14.29 5.02
C ALA A 130 -6.14 -12.83 5.24
N ASN A 131 -5.73 -11.92 4.35
CA ASN A 131 -6.14 -10.52 4.36
C ASN A 131 -7.65 -10.37 4.27
N VAL A 132 -8.27 -10.98 3.25
CA VAL A 132 -9.73 -10.93 3.04
C VAL A 132 -10.45 -11.53 4.26
N ALA A 133 -10.00 -12.67 4.78
CA ALA A 133 -10.65 -13.32 5.92
C ALA A 133 -10.62 -12.44 7.18
N VAL A 134 -9.45 -11.89 7.53
CA VAL A 134 -9.30 -11.02 8.70
C VAL A 134 -10.00 -9.69 8.50
N PHE A 135 -9.86 -9.08 7.32
CA PHE A 135 -10.52 -7.83 6.98
C PHE A 135 -12.04 -7.96 7.14
N VAL A 136 -12.62 -8.98 6.52
CA VAL A 136 -14.07 -9.21 6.59
C VAL A 136 -14.49 -9.51 8.03
N GLY A 137 -13.79 -10.42 8.71
CA GLY A 137 -14.12 -10.80 10.09
C GLY A 137 -14.07 -9.62 11.06
N VAL A 138 -13.00 -8.83 11.02
CA VAL A 138 -12.84 -7.67 11.90
C VAL A 138 -13.82 -6.56 11.53
N SER A 139 -14.07 -6.29 10.25
CA SER A 139 -15.07 -5.29 9.86
C SER A 139 -16.50 -5.66 10.22
N LEU A 140 -16.84 -6.95 10.29
CA LEU A 140 -18.14 -7.40 10.80
C LEU A 140 -18.24 -7.30 12.32
N CYS A 141 -17.13 -7.52 13.05
CA CYS A 141 -17.07 -7.47 14.51
C CYS A 141 -16.81 -6.07 15.09
N THR A 142 -16.52 -5.06 14.26
CA THR A 142 -16.24 -3.69 14.69
C THR A 142 -17.37 -2.74 14.29
N ALA A 143 -17.49 -1.63 15.03
CA ALA A 143 -18.48 -0.61 14.72
C ALA A 143 -18.20 0.00 13.32
N PRO A 144 -19.22 0.12 12.45
CA PRO A 144 -19.09 0.84 11.19
C PRO A 144 -18.60 2.28 11.43
N HIS A 145 -17.85 2.82 10.47
CA HIS A 145 -17.48 4.24 10.54
C HIS A 145 -18.72 5.14 10.53
N ASP A 146 -18.64 6.23 11.29
CA ASP A 146 -19.72 7.19 11.46
C ASP A 146 -20.22 7.73 10.10
N ARG A 147 -21.54 7.66 9.89
CA ARG A 147 -22.17 8.01 8.60
C ARG A 147 -21.97 9.48 8.25
N ASP A 148 -21.79 10.34 9.26
CA ASP A 148 -21.60 11.78 9.08
C ASP A 148 -20.24 12.11 8.44
N ARG A 149 -19.20 11.29 8.65
CA ARG A 149 -17.92 11.45 7.93
C ARG A 149 -18.00 11.01 6.47
N LEU A 150 -18.87 10.05 6.15
CA LEU A 150 -19.12 9.61 4.77
C LEU A 150 -19.90 10.66 3.99
N ALA A 151 -20.88 11.31 4.63
CA ALA A 151 -21.69 12.39 4.05
C ALA A 151 -20.86 13.60 3.57
N ALA A 152 -19.71 13.87 4.19
CA ALA A 152 -18.79 14.92 3.73
C ALA A 152 -18.11 14.60 2.37
N TYR A 153 -18.03 13.32 1.98
CA TYR A 153 -17.39 12.88 0.73
C TYR A 153 -18.40 12.42 -0.32
N THR A 154 -19.56 11.90 0.09
CA THR A 154 -20.69 11.61 -0.80
C THR A 154 -21.68 12.76 -0.72
N ALA A 155 -21.75 13.60 -1.76
CA ALA A 155 -22.53 14.84 -1.86
C ALA A 155 -24.08 14.66 -1.71
N LEU A 156 -24.55 14.11 -0.60
CA LEU A 156 -25.96 13.85 -0.33
C LEU A 156 -26.69 15.06 0.28
N ASP A 157 -25.97 16.11 0.71
CA ASP A 157 -26.59 17.30 1.33
C ASP A 157 -26.81 18.49 0.38
N ARG A 158 -26.31 18.47 -0.85
CA ARG A 158 -26.58 19.60 -1.79
C ARG A 158 -28.03 19.68 -2.24
N THR A 159 -28.73 18.56 -2.30
CA THR A 159 -30.13 18.50 -2.77
C THR A 159 -31.15 18.89 -1.70
N ALA A 160 -30.79 18.81 -0.40
CA ALA A 160 -31.71 19.17 0.67
C ALA A 160 -31.82 20.69 0.86
N SER A 161 -30.75 21.46 0.58
CA SER A 161 -30.78 22.92 0.69
C SER A 161 -31.45 23.61 -0.50
N GLU A 162 -31.45 23.01 -1.69
CA GLU A 162 -32.07 23.60 -2.89
C GLU A 162 -33.59 23.40 -2.96
N SER A 163 -34.15 22.40 -2.25
CA SER A 163 -35.61 22.22 -2.14
C SER A 163 -36.26 23.12 -1.08
N ALA A 164 -35.45 23.82 -0.27
CA ALA A 164 -35.91 24.68 0.82
C ALA A 164 -35.72 26.19 0.53
N ALA A 165 -35.26 26.54 -0.69
CA ALA A 165 -35.13 27.90 -1.21
C ALA A 165 -36.12 28.13 -2.36
#